data_AF-A0A3C0WER6-F1
#
_entry.id   AF-A0A3C0WER6-F1
#
_cell.length_a   1.000
_cell.length_b   1.000
_cell.length_c   1.000
_cell.angle_alpha   90.00
_cell.angle_beta   90.00
_cell.angle_gamma   90.00
#
_symmetry.space_group_name_H-M   'P 1'
#
loop_
_entity.id
_entity.type
_entity.pdbx_description
1 polymer ?
#
loop_
_entity_poly.entity_id
_entity_poly.type
_entity_poly.pdbx_seq_one_letter_code
_entity_poly.pdbx_strand_id
1 'polypeptide(L)'
;SSVIFEFDTDGTVFDTNQAITYGVNATATEIANTAATVMNAADLGLHAKVVALDDDQIGIHVGANRDHAVTLGNSSPLTEVGIAGAIDHHDSLIVDDGTEAIEFYFDFTTAADRDTDFVPADTVTEAVSILVRHDMTHVELAQALSIAISNKDLGLSPTSNADGLTHVGGEFNHRIDLANAPNITVDGAPGLLNTPLSIRVLGHGDVVLAEDGETFQVANSVLGSTVLFEFDDDGSINDSTAVAVNFTDTSSVSDLVTEIVTEINNANLELEAFESSNSVVGFVDSSAAAVTVGTAVGAIDVFGTAG
;
A
#
# COMPACT_ATOMS: atom_id res chain seq x y z
N SER A 1 24.39 -9.04 18.72
CA SER A 1 25.70 -8.45 19.10
C SER A 1 25.60 -6.94 18.95
N SER A 2 26.51 -6.15 19.54
CA SER A 2 26.55 -4.69 19.35
C SER A 2 27.98 -4.27 18.99
N VAL A 3 28.12 -3.41 17.99
CA VAL A 3 29.42 -2.84 17.58
C VAL A 3 29.29 -1.32 17.60
N ILE A 4 30.33 -0.66 18.10
CA ILE A 4 30.46 0.79 18.04
C ILE A 4 31.43 1.11 16.92
N PHE A 5 30.97 1.86 15.92
CA PHE A 5 31.83 2.35 14.84
C PHE A 5 32.34 3.75 15.19
N GLU A 6 33.65 3.94 15.14
CA GLU A 6 34.31 5.21 15.51
C GLU A 6 35.00 5.82 14.30
N PHE A 7 34.60 7.04 13.94
CA PHE A 7 35.28 7.84 12.93
C PHE A 7 36.64 8.30 13.46
N ASP A 8 37.71 7.90 12.78
CA ASP A 8 39.08 8.10 13.25
C ASP A 8 39.97 8.73 12.17
N THR A 9 40.70 9.79 12.57
CA THR A 9 41.66 10.49 11.71
C THR A 9 43.09 10.49 12.23
N ASP A 10 43.32 9.99 13.45
CA ASP A 10 44.62 10.09 14.13
C ASP A 10 45.19 8.74 14.60
N GLY A 11 44.44 7.65 14.42
CA GLY A 11 44.83 6.29 14.79
C GLY A 11 44.55 5.96 16.26
N THR A 12 43.90 6.86 17.01
CA THR A 12 43.49 6.65 18.40
C THR A 12 42.02 6.24 18.42
N VAL A 13 41.76 5.00 18.79
CA VAL A 13 40.42 4.41 18.82
C VAL A 13 40.25 3.70 20.17
N PHE A 14 39.04 3.71 20.74
CA PHE A 14 38.80 2.93 21.95
C PHE A 14 38.91 1.43 21.64
N ASP A 15 39.51 0.65 22.54
CA ASP A 15 39.78 -0.79 22.33
C ASP A 15 38.54 -1.64 22.00
N THR A 16 37.33 -1.16 22.34
CA THR A 16 36.04 -1.83 22.06
C THR A 16 35.36 -1.38 20.78
N ASN A 17 35.91 -0.37 20.09
CA ASN A 17 35.31 0.24 18.92
C ASN A 17 35.96 -0.29 17.64
N GLN A 18 35.18 -0.32 16.57
CA GLN A 18 35.68 -0.62 15.24
C GLN A 18 35.96 0.69 14.49
N ALA A 19 37.21 0.90 14.12
CA ALA A 19 37.66 2.14 13.48
C ALA A 19 37.14 2.26 12.04
N ILE A 20 36.59 3.43 11.71
CA ILE A 20 36.42 3.93 10.35
C ILE A 20 37.54 4.94 10.14
N THR A 21 38.70 4.45 9.66
CA THR A 21 39.89 5.28 9.49
C THR A 21 39.86 6.05 8.17
N TYR A 22 40.10 7.36 8.22
CA TYR A 22 40.20 8.20 7.02
C TYR A 22 41.23 9.32 7.19
N GLY A 23 41.75 9.82 6.07
CA GLY A 23 42.67 10.96 6.09
C GLY A 23 41.92 12.29 6.30
N VAL A 24 42.59 13.28 6.87
CA VAL A 24 42.00 14.63 7.11
C VAL A 24 41.52 15.36 5.84
N ASN A 25 41.94 14.91 4.66
CA ASN A 25 41.52 15.44 3.37
C ASN A 25 40.58 14.47 2.60
N ALA A 26 40.11 13.40 3.25
CA ALA A 26 39.21 12.45 2.63
C ALA A 26 37.87 13.12 2.29
N THR A 27 37.37 12.81 1.11
CA THR A 27 36.04 13.21 0.67
C THR A 27 34.97 12.44 1.45
N ALA A 28 33.75 12.97 1.51
CA ALA A 28 32.63 12.26 2.11
C ALA A 28 32.45 10.85 1.49
N THR A 29 32.61 10.73 0.17
CA THR A 29 32.48 9.45 -0.54
C THR A 29 33.55 8.45 -0.11
N GLU A 30 34.80 8.88 0.08
CA GLU A 30 35.85 8.00 0.60
C GLU A 30 35.54 7.54 2.02
N ILE A 31 35.09 8.46 2.89
CA ILE A 31 34.68 8.14 4.27
C ILE A 31 33.52 7.13 4.27
N ALA A 32 32.49 7.34 3.45
CA ALA A 32 31.33 6.47 3.35
C ALA A 32 31.69 5.07 2.82
N ASN A 33 32.61 4.98 1.86
CA ASN A 33 33.10 3.69 1.35
C ASN A 33 33.87 2.91 2.43
N THR A 34 34.72 3.60 3.20
CA THR A 34 35.39 2.99 4.35
C THR A 34 34.37 2.50 5.36
N ALA A 35 33.38 3.34 5.72
CA ALA A 35 32.34 2.98 6.68
C ALA A 35 31.55 1.75 6.23
N ALA A 36 31.08 1.70 4.98
CA ALA A 36 30.37 0.54 4.44
C ALA A 36 31.22 -0.74 4.48
N THR A 37 32.51 -0.64 4.13
CA THR A 37 33.45 -1.77 4.20
C THR A 37 33.59 -2.30 5.63
N VAL A 38 33.75 -1.40 6.60
CA VAL A 38 33.92 -1.74 8.01
C VAL A 38 32.64 -2.37 8.58
N MET A 39 31.47 -1.81 8.25
CA MET A 39 30.16 -2.36 8.66
C MET A 39 29.93 -3.78 8.14
N ASN A 40 30.26 -4.04 6.86
CA ASN A 40 30.13 -5.38 6.27
C ASN A 40 31.10 -6.40 6.88
N ALA A 41 32.25 -5.95 7.39
CA ALA A 41 33.22 -6.80 8.05
C ALA A 41 32.90 -7.07 9.53
N ALA A 42 31.89 -6.41 10.10
CA ALA A 42 31.56 -6.47 11.52
C ALA A 42 30.78 -7.73 11.95
N ASP A 43 30.49 -8.65 11.01
CA ASP A 43 29.69 -9.87 11.23
C ASP A 43 28.34 -9.58 11.91
N LEU A 44 27.72 -8.46 11.50
CA LEU A 44 26.42 -8.03 11.98
C LEU A 44 25.28 -8.45 11.04
N GLY A 45 25.56 -9.15 9.95
CA GLY A 45 24.54 -9.43 8.92
C GLY A 45 24.07 -8.17 8.17
N LEU A 46 24.90 -7.12 8.15
CA LEU A 46 24.65 -5.89 7.39
C LEU A 46 25.08 -6.06 5.93
N HIS A 47 24.43 -5.30 5.06
CA HIS A 47 24.72 -5.24 3.63
C HIS A 47 24.93 -3.78 3.20
N ALA A 48 25.87 -3.13 3.86
CA ALA A 48 26.11 -1.70 3.74
C ALA A 48 26.68 -1.32 2.36
N LYS A 49 26.11 -0.29 1.74
CA LYS A 49 26.62 0.31 0.50
C LYS A 49 26.47 1.83 0.51
N VAL A 50 27.36 2.51 -0.20
CA VAL A 50 27.23 3.96 -0.43
C VAL A 50 26.12 4.21 -1.44
N VAL A 51 25.25 5.17 -1.13
CA VAL A 51 24.13 5.56 -1.99
C VAL A 51 24.17 7.06 -2.24
N ALA A 52 23.77 7.48 -3.44
CA ALA A 52 23.46 8.88 -3.69
C ALA A 52 22.10 9.20 -3.07
N LEU A 53 21.99 10.39 -2.50
CA LEU A 53 20.74 10.98 -2.02
C LEU A 53 20.42 12.20 -2.91
N ASP A 54 19.35 12.92 -2.57
CA ASP A 54 19.00 14.17 -3.27
C ASP A 54 20.06 15.27 -3.05
N ASP A 55 20.07 16.26 -3.94
CA ASP A 55 20.90 17.47 -3.86
C ASP A 55 22.42 17.20 -3.69
N ASP A 56 22.96 16.23 -4.44
CA ASP A 56 24.37 15.81 -4.42
C ASP A 56 24.86 15.31 -3.04
N GLN A 57 23.95 14.92 -2.15
CA GLN A 57 24.30 14.28 -0.89
C GLN A 57 24.59 12.79 -1.06
N ILE A 58 25.32 12.21 -0.11
CA ILE A 58 25.59 10.78 -0.07
C ILE A 58 25.14 10.21 1.28
N GLY A 59 24.69 8.96 1.25
CA GLY A 59 24.32 8.18 2.42
C GLY A 59 25.07 6.86 2.46
N ILE A 60 24.96 6.19 3.60
CA ILE A 60 25.33 4.78 3.75
C ILE A 60 24.01 4.05 3.97
N HIS A 61 23.52 3.33 2.94
CA HIS A 61 22.45 2.37 3.17
C HIS A 61 23.05 1.19 3.91
N VAL A 62 22.55 0.90 5.11
CA VAL A 62 23.16 -0.10 6.01
C VAL A 62 22.71 -1.53 5.68
N GLY A 63 21.64 -1.67 4.90
CA GLY A 63 21.03 -2.97 4.58
C GLY A 63 20.51 -3.71 5.81
N ALA A 64 19.88 -2.96 6.72
CA ALA A 64 19.37 -3.46 7.98
C ALA A 64 17.99 -4.13 7.84
N ASN A 65 17.71 -5.16 8.66
CA ASN A 65 16.41 -5.81 8.80
C ASN A 65 15.78 -5.47 10.17
N ARG A 66 14.64 -6.07 10.51
CA ARG A 66 13.90 -5.79 11.77
C ARG A 66 14.69 -6.10 13.05
N ASP A 67 15.74 -6.92 12.97
CA ASP A 67 16.57 -7.31 14.11
C ASP A 67 17.73 -6.32 14.36
N HIS A 68 17.91 -5.35 13.46
CA HIS A 68 18.94 -4.33 13.56
C HIS A 68 18.39 -3.02 14.13
N ALA A 69 19.22 -2.35 14.92
CA ALA A 69 18.99 -0.99 15.38
C ALA A 69 20.27 -0.17 15.21
N VAL A 70 20.12 1.05 14.72
CA VAL A 70 21.22 2.03 14.67
C VAL A 70 21.01 3.01 15.82
N THR A 71 22.10 3.46 16.42
CA THR A 71 22.05 4.51 17.43
C THR A 71 23.22 5.43 17.21
N LEU A 72 22.93 6.70 16.99
CA LEU A 72 23.95 7.73 16.81
C LEU A 72 24.35 8.31 18.17
N GLY A 73 25.65 8.46 18.38
CA GLY A 73 26.17 9.13 19.57
C GLY A 73 25.78 10.62 19.60
N ASN A 74 25.76 11.23 20.80
CA ASN A 74 25.33 12.62 21.02
C ASN A 74 26.11 13.70 20.24
N SER A 75 27.24 13.34 19.63
CA SER A 75 28.08 14.21 18.81
C SER A 75 28.33 13.64 17.40
N SER A 76 27.47 12.72 16.94
CA SER A 76 27.58 12.14 15.60
C SER A 76 27.35 13.23 14.54
N PRO A 77 28.19 13.30 13.49
CA PRO A 77 27.93 14.16 12.33
C PRO A 77 26.91 13.53 11.36
N LEU A 78 26.43 12.32 11.65
CA LEU A 78 25.45 11.63 10.83
C LEU A 78 24.02 11.98 11.25
N THR A 79 23.12 11.87 10.29
CA THR A 79 21.67 11.84 10.52
C THR A 79 21.18 10.46 10.12
N GLU A 80 20.44 9.80 11.02
CA GLU A 80 19.76 8.55 10.70
C GLU A 80 18.46 8.86 9.96
N VAL A 81 18.23 8.15 8.85
CA VAL A 81 17.03 8.25 8.03
C VAL A 81 16.56 6.85 7.64
N GLY A 82 15.25 6.70 7.45
CA GLY A 82 14.62 5.41 7.12
C GLY A 82 14.27 4.56 8.35
N ILE A 83 13.77 3.36 8.08
CA ILE A 83 13.35 2.37 9.09
C ILE A 83 14.06 1.05 8.78
N ALA A 84 14.63 0.41 9.80
CA ALA A 84 15.24 -0.91 9.65
C ALA A 84 14.15 -1.98 9.45
N GLY A 85 14.31 -2.85 8.45
CA GLY A 85 13.34 -3.92 8.18
C GLY A 85 11.94 -3.42 7.84
N ALA A 86 11.82 -2.32 7.09
CA ALA A 86 10.51 -1.81 6.68
C ALA A 86 9.71 -2.83 5.85
N ILE A 87 10.37 -3.74 5.14
CA ILE A 87 9.75 -4.83 4.40
C ILE A 87 10.46 -6.11 4.80
N ASP A 88 9.69 -7.15 5.06
CA ASP A 88 10.16 -8.46 5.44
C ASP A 88 9.84 -9.52 4.39
N HIS A 89 10.47 -10.68 4.55
CA HIS A 89 10.20 -11.82 3.69
C HIS A 89 8.76 -12.27 3.86
N HIS A 90 8.08 -12.44 2.72
CA HIS A 90 6.65 -12.77 2.61
C HIS A 90 5.67 -11.66 3.01
N ASP A 91 6.15 -10.44 3.27
CA ASP A 91 5.25 -9.29 3.16
C ASP A 91 4.68 -9.28 1.74
N SER A 92 3.38 -8.99 1.61
CA SER A 92 2.71 -9.05 0.32
C SER A 92 1.64 -7.99 0.15
N LEU A 93 1.38 -7.66 -1.12
CA LEU A 93 0.23 -6.88 -1.54
C LEU A 93 -0.57 -7.66 -2.58
N ILE A 94 -1.88 -7.44 -2.61
CA ILE A 94 -2.72 -7.99 -3.68
C ILE A 94 -3.08 -6.85 -4.62
N VAL A 95 -2.93 -7.08 -5.93
CA VAL A 95 -3.46 -6.20 -6.97
C VAL A 95 -4.57 -6.95 -7.68
N ASP A 96 -5.77 -6.41 -7.60
CA ASP A 96 -6.98 -6.95 -8.23
C ASP A 96 -7.40 -6.00 -9.36
N ASP A 97 -7.81 -6.54 -10.51
CA ASP A 97 -8.36 -5.77 -11.65
C ASP A 97 -9.88 -5.96 -11.83
N GLY A 98 -10.55 -6.57 -10.85
CA GLY A 98 -11.97 -6.94 -10.85
C GLY A 98 -12.24 -8.30 -11.50
N THR A 99 -11.29 -8.85 -12.26
CA THR A 99 -11.39 -10.16 -12.90
C THR A 99 -10.35 -11.14 -12.37
N GLU A 100 -9.13 -10.68 -12.08
CA GLU A 100 -8.04 -11.44 -11.51
C GLU A 100 -7.44 -10.68 -10.32
N ALA A 101 -7.20 -11.41 -9.23
CA ALA A 101 -6.41 -10.93 -8.11
C ALA A 101 -5.05 -11.62 -8.12
N ILE A 102 -3.97 -10.85 -8.06
CA ILE A 102 -2.60 -11.35 -8.06
C ILE A 102 -1.91 -10.89 -6.79
N GLU A 103 -1.34 -11.83 -6.04
CA GLU A 103 -0.53 -11.53 -4.87
C GLU A 103 0.92 -11.30 -5.28
N PHE A 104 1.49 -10.17 -4.90
CA PHE A 104 2.91 -9.87 -5.07
C PHE A 104 3.58 -9.92 -3.71
N TYR A 105 4.54 -10.82 -3.52
CA TYR A 105 5.22 -11.01 -2.24
C TYR A 105 6.71 -10.69 -2.33
N PHE A 106 7.25 -10.10 -1.26
CA PHE A 106 8.66 -9.75 -1.17
C PHE A 106 9.51 -10.97 -0.80
N ASP A 107 10.40 -11.35 -1.71
CA ASP A 107 11.23 -12.54 -1.60
C ASP A 107 12.71 -12.15 -1.42
N PHE A 108 13.23 -12.34 -0.20
CA PHE A 108 14.63 -12.06 0.16
C PHE A 108 15.59 -13.22 -0.17
N THR A 109 15.08 -14.30 -0.76
CA THR A 109 15.93 -15.39 -1.25
C THR A 109 16.63 -15.01 -2.57
N THR A 110 17.47 -15.90 -3.09
CA THR A 110 18.12 -15.64 -4.40
C THR A 110 17.22 -16.06 -5.55
N ALA A 111 17.43 -15.52 -6.75
CA ALA A 111 16.66 -15.92 -7.93
C ALA A 111 16.66 -17.43 -8.23
N ALA A 112 17.69 -18.16 -7.79
CA ALA A 112 17.80 -19.61 -7.95
C ALA A 112 17.08 -20.41 -6.84
N ASP A 113 16.71 -19.73 -5.76
CA ASP A 113 16.15 -20.29 -4.53
C ASP A 113 14.86 -19.56 -4.14
N ARG A 114 14.15 -19.02 -5.15
CA ARG A 114 12.87 -18.35 -4.95
C ARG A 114 11.97 -19.24 -4.13
N ASP A 115 11.30 -18.66 -3.15
CA ASP A 115 10.46 -19.41 -2.25
C ASP A 115 9.30 -20.03 -3.06
N THR A 116 9.38 -21.35 -3.27
CA THR A 116 8.36 -22.14 -3.97
C THR A 116 7.33 -22.72 -3.01
N ASP A 117 7.55 -22.61 -1.71
CA ASP A 117 6.65 -23.05 -0.64
C ASP A 117 5.81 -21.91 -0.04
N PHE A 118 5.96 -20.68 -0.56
CA PHE A 118 5.04 -19.58 -0.30
C PHE A 118 3.60 -20.02 -0.57
N VAL A 119 2.75 -19.88 0.46
CA VAL A 119 1.33 -20.21 0.39
C VAL A 119 0.56 -18.91 0.12
N PRO A 120 0.03 -18.72 -1.10
CA PRO A 120 -0.74 -17.53 -1.43
C PRO A 120 -2.06 -17.47 -0.67
N ALA A 121 -2.66 -16.28 -0.60
CA ALA A 121 -4.03 -16.13 -0.13
C ALA A 121 -5.01 -16.95 -1.00
N ASP A 122 -6.01 -17.57 -0.38
CA ASP A 122 -7.01 -18.38 -1.09
C ASP A 122 -7.86 -17.54 -2.08
N THR A 123 -7.82 -16.21 -1.97
CA THR A 123 -8.57 -15.25 -2.78
C THR A 123 -7.83 -14.78 -4.03
N VAL A 124 -6.60 -15.25 -4.29
CA VAL A 124 -5.82 -14.84 -5.47
C VAL A 124 -5.70 -15.93 -6.52
N THR A 125 -5.61 -15.50 -7.78
CA THR A 125 -5.41 -16.36 -8.96
C THR A 125 -3.98 -16.91 -9.00
N GLU A 126 -3.00 -16.07 -8.67
CA GLU A 126 -1.57 -16.40 -8.72
C GLU A 126 -0.80 -15.56 -7.70
N ALA A 127 0.34 -16.07 -7.24
CA ALA A 127 1.34 -15.28 -6.52
C ALA A 127 2.63 -15.10 -7.32
N VAL A 128 3.23 -13.92 -7.17
CA VAL A 128 4.37 -13.44 -7.93
C VAL A 128 5.44 -12.95 -6.98
N SER A 129 6.60 -13.60 -7.02
CA SER A 129 7.76 -13.19 -6.23
C SER A 129 8.33 -11.86 -6.75
N ILE A 130 8.47 -10.88 -5.86
CA ILE A 130 9.32 -9.71 -6.04
C ILE A 130 10.67 -10.01 -5.41
N LEU A 131 11.67 -10.27 -6.23
CA LEU A 131 13.02 -10.52 -5.74
C LEU A 131 13.60 -9.25 -5.11
N VAL A 132 13.89 -9.30 -3.82
CA VAL A 132 14.49 -8.22 -3.05
C VAL A 132 15.81 -8.64 -2.42
N ARG A 133 16.62 -7.65 -2.04
CA ARG A 133 17.86 -7.85 -1.31
C ARG A 133 17.96 -6.81 -0.22
N HIS A 134 18.60 -7.14 0.89
CA HIS A 134 18.82 -6.20 1.97
C HIS A 134 19.60 -4.95 1.55
N ASP A 135 20.42 -5.05 0.50
CA ASP A 135 21.16 -3.90 -0.03
C ASP A 135 20.34 -3.00 -0.95
N MET A 136 19.06 -3.31 -1.25
CA MET A 136 18.23 -2.47 -2.10
C MET A 136 17.73 -1.23 -1.38
N THR A 137 17.83 -0.06 -2.03
CA THR A 137 17.22 1.18 -1.57
C THR A 137 15.71 1.17 -1.80
N HIS A 138 14.98 2.09 -1.16
CA HIS A 138 13.54 2.28 -1.41
C HIS A 138 13.24 2.57 -2.90
N VAL A 139 14.14 3.27 -3.61
CA VAL A 139 14.02 3.50 -5.06
C VAL A 139 14.16 2.21 -5.85
N GLU A 140 15.14 1.38 -5.53
CA GLU A 140 15.34 0.08 -6.19
C GLU A 140 14.19 -0.89 -5.88
N LEU A 141 13.64 -0.84 -4.66
CA LEU A 141 12.44 -1.58 -4.25
C LEU A 141 11.20 -1.16 -5.05
N ALA A 142 10.94 0.15 -5.16
CA ALA A 142 9.83 0.68 -5.94
C ALA A 142 9.93 0.30 -7.42
N GLN A 143 11.14 0.33 -7.99
CA GLN A 143 11.40 -0.14 -9.36
C GLN A 143 11.11 -1.63 -9.52
N ALA A 144 11.55 -2.47 -8.58
CA ALA A 144 11.29 -3.90 -8.61
C ALA A 144 9.79 -4.21 -8.52
N LEU A 145 9.06 -3.50 -7.65
CA LEU A 145 7.61 -3.59 -7.52
C LEU A 145 6.91 -3.18 -8.82
N SER A 146 7.26 -2.02 -9.40
CA SER A 146 6.67 -1.57 -10.67
C SER A 146 6.90 -2.57 -11.80
N ILE A 147 8.11 -3.12 -11.92
CA ILE A 147 8.43 -4.13 -12.94
C ILE A 147 7.60 -5.40 -12.73
N ALA A 148 7.46 -5.85 -11.48
CA ALA A 148 6.68 -7.06 -11.18
C ALA A 148 5.21 -6.88 -11.60
N ILE A 149 4.58 -5.76 -11.22
CA ILE A 149 3.19 -5.45 -11.59
C ILE A 149 3.04 -5.29 -13.12
N SER A 150 3.94 -4.57 -13.79
CA SER A 150 3.90 -4.39 -15.26
C SER A 150 3.95 -5.70 -16.03
N ASN A 151 4.59 -6.73 -15.49
CA ASN A 151 4.74 -8.02 -16.17
C ASN A 151 3.50 -8.92 -16.04
N LYS A 152 2.45 -8.48 -15.33
CA LYS A 152 1.29 -9.32 -15.00
C LYS A 152 0.03 -9.06 -15.82
N ASP A 153 0.11 -8.36 -16.94
CA ASP A 153 -1.01 -8.15 -17.88
C ASP A 153 -2.34 -7.64 -17.25
N LEU A 154 -2.29 -7.09 -16.04
CA LEU A 154 -3.42 -6.51 -15.29
C LEU A 154 -3.95 -5.19 -15.87
N GLY A 155 -3.59 -4.83 -17.11
CA GLY A 155 -3.94 -3.53 -17.70
C GLY A 155 -3.28 -2.31 -17.03
N LEU A 156 -2.33 -2.51 -16.11
CA LEU A 156 -1.64 -1.45 -15.38
C LEU A 156 -0.34 -1.02 -16.08
N SER A 157 0.03 0.25 -15.90
CA SER A 157 1.30 0.83 -16.37
C SER A 157 2.02 1.54 -15.21
N PRO A 158 2.45 0.78 -14.18
CA PRO A 158 3.05 1.36 -13.00
C PRO A 158 4.35 2.10 -13.32
N THR A 159 4.61 3.17 -12.58
CA THR A 159 5.84 3.96 -12.65
C THR A 159 6.41 4.16 -11.26
N SER A 160 7.74 4.11 -11.12
CA SER A 160 8.46 4.44 -9.89
C SER A 160 9.13 5.80 -10.01
N ASN A 161 9.22 6.57 -8.92
CA ASN A 161 9.92 7.86 -8.90
C ASN A 161 11.25 7.82 -8.10
N ALA A 162 11.92 8.98 -8.02
CA ALA A 162 13.19 9.12 -7.29
C ALA A 162 13.04 9.04 -5.76
N ASP A 163 11.82 9.17 -5.24
CA ASP A 163 11.51 9.09 -3.80
C ASP A 163 11.13 7.66 -3.37
N GLY A 164 11.22 6.68 -4.29
CA GLY A 164 10.80 5.29 -4.07
C GLY A 164 9.29 5.13 -3.85
N LEU A 165 8.50 6.00 -4.45
CA LEU A 165 7.06 5.81 -4.60
C LEU A 165 6.78 5.08 -5.90
N THR A 166 5.85 4.12 -5.85
CA THR A 166 5.29 3.46 -7.02
C THR A 166 3.90 4.02 -7.28
N HIS A 167 3.73 4.75 -8.38
CA HIS A 167 2.42 5.08 -8.91
C HIS A 167 1.94 3.88 -9.74
N VAL A 168 1.04 3.07 -9.18
CA VAL A 168 0.52 1.86 -9.81
C VAL A 168 -0.35 2.20 -11.05
N GLY A 169 -1.07 3.32 -10.99
CA GLY A 169 -2.05 3.72 -11.98
C GLY A 169 -3.38 2.97 -11.81
N GLY A 170 -4.06 2.71 -12.91
CA GLY A 170 -5.28 1.91 -12.94
C GLY A 170 -6.58 2.69 -13.08
N GLU A 171 -7.61 1.96 -13.47
CA GLU A 171 -9.00 2.38 -13.56
C GLU A 171 -9.80 1.92 -12.33
N PHE A 172 -11.07 2.31 -12.23
CA PHE A 172 -11.93 2.04 -11.07
C PHE A 172 -12.08 0.56 -10.67
N ASN A 173 -11.92 -0.36 -11.61
CA ASN A 173 -11.93 -1.81 -11.36
C ASN A 173 -10.69 -2.30 -10.61
N HIS A 174 -9.63 -1.49 -10.51
CA HIS A 174 -8.40 -1.91 -9.83
C HIS A 174 -8.47 -1.65 -8.33
N ARG A 175 -7.94 -2.58 -7.55
CA ARG A 175 -7.78 -2.47 -6.10
C ARG A 175 -6.36 -2.89 -5.70
N ILE A 176 -5.87 -2.25 -4.65
CA ILE A 176 -4.64 -2.66 -3.97
C ILE A 176 -5.03 -3.03 -2.54
N ASP A 177 -4.71 -4.24 -2.12
CA ASP A 177 -4.84 -4.71 -0.75
C ASP A 177 -3.46 -4.81 -0.10
N LEU A 178 -3.33 -4.28 1.12
CA LEU A 178 -2.09 -4.23 1.90
C LEU A 178 -2.20 -4.96 3.24
N ALA A 179 -3.20 -5.84 3.43
CA ALA A 179 -3.41 -6.55 4.69
C ALA A 179 -2.16 -7.29 5.20
N ASN A 180 -1.31 -7.76 4.28
CA ASN A 180 -0.09 -8.51 4.56
C ASN A 180 1.21 -7.67 4.41
N ALA A 181 1.11 -6.35 4.29
CA ALA A 181 2.26 -5.45 4.20
C ALA A 181 2.06 -4.21 5.09
N PRO A 182 2.14 -4.35 6.43
CA PRO A 182 1.73 -3.30 7.38
C PRO A 182 2.57 -2.01 7.34
N ASN A 183 3.75 -2.07 6.73
CA ASN A 183 4.67 -0.95 6.59
C ASN A 183 4.62 -0.29 5.20
N ILE A 184 3.77 -0.80 4.30
CA ILE A 184 3.48 -0.16 3.01
C ILE A 184 2.19 0.63 3.19
N THR A 185 2.16 1.82 2.58
CA THR A 185 0.97 2.66 2.55
C THR A 185 0.59 2.94 1.10
N VAL A 186 -0.72 2.89 0.82
CA VAL A 186 -1.29 3.41 -0.42
C VAL A 186 -1.85 4.80 -0.14
N ASP A 187 -1.54 5.74 -1.04
CA ASP A 187 -2.17 7.06 -1.08
C ASP A 187 -2.93 7.21 -2.40
N GLY A 188 -4.14 7.77 -2.33
CA GLY A 188 -5.11 7.79 -3.42
C GLY A 188 -5.80 6.44 -3.68
N ALA A 189 -6.56 6.38 -4.77
CA ALA A 189 -7.13 5.14 -5.29
C ALA A 189 -7.13 5.13 -6.82
N PRO A 190 -7.16 3.94 -7.45
CA PRO A 190 -7.24 3.82 -8.91
C PRO A 190 -8.48 4.53 -9.50
N GLY A 191 -8.36 5.08 -10.70
CA GLY A 191 -9.48 5.68 -11.45
C GLY A 191 -9.96 7.08 -11.01
N LEU A 192 -9.44 7.68 -9.93
CA LEU A 192 -10.03 8.88 -9.30
C LEU A 192 -9.78 10.25 -9.98
N LEU A 193 -9.66 10.32 -11.31
CA LEU A 193 -9.42 11.61 -11.97
C LEU A 193 -10.71 12.46 -12.07
N ASN A 194 -10.82 13.53 -11.25
CA ASN A 194 -11.95 14.48 -11.24
C ASN A 194 -13.33 13.85 -10.95
N THR A 195 -13.39 12.82 -10.12
CA THR A 195 -14.64 12.11 -9.82
C THR A 195 -15.50 12.89 -8.83
N PRO A 196 -16.77 13.20 -9.15
CA PRO A 196 -17.76 13.60 -8.15
C PRO A 196 -17.87 12.54 -7.05
N LEU A 197 -18.47 12.87 -5.91
CA LEU A 197 -18.73 11.86 -4.88
C LEU A 197 -19.40 10.62 -5.50
N SER A 198 -18.85 9.44 -5.19
CA SER A 198 -19.29 8.16 -5.73
C SER A 198 -19.04 7.01 -4.73
N ILE A 199 -19.80 5.92 -4.87
CA ILE A 199 -19.57 4.64 -4.17
C ILE A 199 -19.08 3.63 -5.20
N ARG A 200 -17.98 2.93 -4.91
CA ARG A 200 -17.54 1.76 -5.68
C ARG A 200 -18.00 0.50 -4.95
N VAL A 201 -18.63 -0.41 -5.67
CA VAL A 201 -18.91 -1.77 -5.17
C VAL A 201 -17.74 -2.67 -5.48
N LEU A 202 -17.32 -3.44 -4.48
CA LEU A 202 -16.17 -4.31 -4.53
C LEU A 202 -16.60 -5.74 -4.83
N GLY A 203 -15.82 -6.41 -5.67
CA GLY A 203 -16.02 -7.79 -6.03
C GLY A 203 -14.74 -8.44 -6.54
N HIS A 204 -14.76 -9.77 -6.62
CA HIS A 204 -13.71 -10.59 -7.19
C HIS A 204 -14.30 -11.52 -8.25
N GLY A 205 -13.78 -11.48 -9.48
CA GLY A 205 -14.30 -12.30 -10.58
C GLY A 205 -15.79 -12.03 -10.86
N ASP A 206 -16.21 -10.77 -10.72
CA ASP A 206 -17.60 -10.28 -10.77
C ASP A 206 -18.51 -10.73 -9.61
N VAL A 207 -18.01 -11.42 -8.58
CA VAL A 207 -18.79 -11.76 -7.36
C VAL A 207 -18.59 -10.69 -6.30
N VAL A 208 -19.68 -10.22 -5.68
CA VAL A 208 -19.61 -9.18 -4.63
C VAL A 208 -18.89 -9.66 -3.38
N LEU A 209 -18.17 -8.74 -2.72
CA LEU A 209 -17.52 -8.99 -1.42
C LEU A 209 -18.41 -8.60 -0.23
N ALA A 210 -19.69 -8.31 -0.46
CA ALA A 210 -20.65 -7.96 0.60
C ALA A 210 -20.87 -9.14 1.53
N GLU A 211 -20.78 -8.87 2.83
CA GLU A 211 -21.22 -9.79 3.88
C GLU A 211 -22.58 -9.33 4.44
N ASP A 212 -23.42 -10.29 4.81
CA ASP A 212 -24.71 -10.00 5.45
C ASP A 212 -24.54 -9.14 6.72
N GLY A 213 -25.39 -8.12 6.84
CA GLY A 213 -25.38 -7.18 7.96
C GLY A 213 -24.33 -6.07 7.86
N GLU A 214 -23.49 -6.04 6.83
CA GLU A 214 -22.63 -4.88 6.57
C GLU A 214 -23.48 -3.66 6.25
N THR A 215 -23.12 -2.49 6.78
CA THR A 215 -23.92 -1.27 6.63
C THR A 215 -23.13 -0.10 6.06
N PHE A 216 -23.83 0.76 5.31
CA PHE A 216 -23.37 2.09 4.95
C PHE A 216 -24.47 3.11 5.21
N GLN A 217 -24.12 4.39 5.34
CA GLN A 217 -25.12 5.46 5.49
C GLN A 217 -25.02 6.40 4.31
N VAL A 218 -26.12 7.01 3.89
CA VAL A 218 -26.10 8.14 2.95
C VAL A 218 -26.81 9.30 3.64
N ALA A 219 -26.10 10.40 3.81
CA ALA A 219 -26.66 11.62 4.38
C ALA A 219 -26.92 12.67 3.29
N ASN A 220 -27.97 13.48 3.44
CA ASN A 220 -28.10 14.75 2.75
C ASN A 220 -28.08 15.86 3.82
N SER A 221 -26.94 16.50 3.98
CA SER A 221 -26.71 17.51 5.02
C SER A 221 -27.57 18.77 4.87
N VAL A 222 -28.04 19.10 3.66
CA VAL A 222 -28.91 20.26 3.43
C VAL A 222 -30.33 20.00 3.94
N LEU A 223 -30.80 18.76 3.83
CA LEU A 223 -32.10 18.35 4.38
C LEU A 223 -32.01 17.88 5.83
N GLY A 224 -30.81 17.55 6.30
CA GLY A 224 -30.61 16.90 7.60
C GLY A 224 -31.12 15.45 7.62
N SER A 225 -31.32 14.84 6.45
CA SER A 225 -31.75 13.45 6.30
C SER A 225 -30.54 12.53 6.31
N THR A 226 -30.66 11.37 6.94
CA THR A 226 -29.65 10.31 6.92
C THR A 226 -30.37 8.99 6.88
N VAL A 227 -29.95 8.11 5.97
CA VAL A 227 -30.52 6.77 5.80
C VAL A 227 -29.40 5.76 5.96
N LEU A 228 -29.66 4.74 6.77
CA LEU A 228 -28.81 3.56 6.94
C LEU A 228 -29.24 2.51 5.92
N PHE A 229 -28.28 1.95 5.20
CA PHE A 229 -28.44 0.85 4.27
C PHE A 229 -27.69 -0.34 4.84
N GLU A 230 -28.27 -1.53 4.67
CA GLU A 230 -27.69 -2.79 5.14
C GLU A 230 -27.68 -3.79 3.98
N PHE A 231 -26.53 -4.40 3.71
CA PHE A 231 -26.43 -5.53 2.79
C PHE A 231 -27.15 -6.73 3.41
N ASP A 232 -28.12 -7.31 2.70
CA ASP A 232 -29.03 -8.36 3.20
C ASP A 232 -29.04 -9.55 2.24
N ASP A 233 -28.61 -10.73 2.69
CA ASP A 233 -28.58 -11.97 1.90
C ASP A 233 -29.67 -13.00 2.28
N ASP A 234 -30.34 -12.83 3.43
CA ASP A 234 -31.26 -13.80 4.00
C ASP A 234 -32.68 -13.26 4.29
N GLY A 235 -32.89 -11.96 4.07
CA GLY A 235 -34.13 -11.23 4.31
C GLY A 235 -34.27 -10.73 5.76
N SER A 236 -33.20 -10.70 6.54
CA SER A 236 -33.18 -10.30 7.94
C SER A 236 -32.22 -9.13 8.20
N ILE A 237 -32.77 -7.91 8.22
CA ILE A 237 -32.02 -6.73 8.67
C ILE A 237 -31.77 -6.70 10.19
N ASN A 238 -30.53 -6.38 10.58
CA ASN A 238 -30.08 -6.22 11.96
C ASN A 238 -30.64 -4.94 12.59
N ASP A 239 -30.66 -3.83 11.86
CA ASP A 239 -31.34 -2.61 12.27
C ASP A 239 -32.69 -2.48 11.56
N SER A 240 -33.79 -2.56 12.31
CA SER A 240 -35.16 -2.41 11.80
C SER A 240 -35.47 -1.08 11.10
N THR A 241 -34.56 -0.10 11.20
CA THR A 241 -34.67 1.20 10.53
C THR A 241 -33.79 1.33 9.28
N ALA A 242 -32.95 0.33 9.00
CA ALA A 242 -32.15 0.26 7.79
C ALA A 242 -33.02 -0.06 6.56
N VAL A 243 -32.55 0.39 5.41
CA VAL A 243 -33.04 -0.02 4.09
C VAL A 243 -32.20 -1.21 3.64
N ALA A 244 -32.86 -2.33 3.37
CA ALA A 244 -32.20 -3.54 2.87
C ALA A 244 -31.70 -3.32 1.43
N VAL A 245 -30.43 -3.64 1.19
CA VAL A 245 -29.82 -3.76 -0.13
C VAL A 245 -29.67 -5.25 -0.40
N ASN A 246 -30.63 -5.82 -1.13
CA ASN A 246 -30.74 -7.26 -1.27
C ASN A 246 -29.67 -7.82 -2.21
N PHE A 247 -29.01 -8.89 -1.80
CA PHE A 247 -28.10 -9.64 -2.65
C PHE A 247 -28.16 -11.14 -2.38
N THR A 248 -27.32 -11.90 -3.06
CA THR A 248 -27.10 -13.33 -2.84
C THR A 248 -25.61 -13.62 -3.01
N ASP A 249 -25.13 -14.76 -2.53
CA ASP A 249 -23.75 -15.24 -2.75
C ASP A 249 -23.33 -15.32 -4.24
N THR A 250 -24.28 -15.25 -5.16
CA THR A 250 -24.03 -15.29 -6.61
C THR A 250 -24.32 -13.97 -7.31
N SER A 251 -24.69 -12.92 -6.58
CA SER A 251 -24.94 -11.61 -7.15
C SER A 251 -23.68 -11.07 -7.79
N SER A 252 -23.83 -10.56 -9.01
CA SER A 252 -22.71 -9.88 -9.66
C SER A 252 -22.48 -8.51 -9.02
N VAL A 253 -21.29 -7.94 -9.24
CA VAL A 253 -21.02 -6.56 -8.84
C VAL A 253 -22.01 -5.59 -9.50
N SER A 254 -22.36 -5.85 -10.76
CA SER A 254 -23.36 -5.06 -11.48
C SER A 254 -24.76 -5.17 -10.87
N ASP A 255 -25.17 -6.35 -10.40
CA ASP A 255 -26.46 -6.55 -9.76
C ASP A 255 -26.54 -5.73 -8.46
N LEU A 256 -25.47 -5.76 -7.65
CA LEU A 256 -25.44 -5.02 -6.40
C LEU A 256 -25.38 -3.50 -6.61
N VAL A 257 -24.67 -3.03 -7.63
CA VAL A 257 -24.71 -1.61 -8.05
C VAL A 257 -26.14 -1.20 -8.41
N THR A 258 -26.86 -2.03 -9.16
CA THR A 258 -28.27 -1.78 -9.55
C THR A 258 -29.17 -1.69 -8.32
N GLU A 259 -28.97 -2.58 -7.35
CA GLU A 259 -29.74 -2.60 -6.11
C GLU A 259 -29.47 -1.35 -5.26
N ILE A 260 -28.19 -0.97 -5.06
CA ILE A 260 -27.83 0.23 -4.32
C ILE A 260 -28.45 1.48 -4.96
N VAL A 261 -28.39 1.62 -6.29
CA VAL A 261 -29.02 2.73 -7.01
C VAL A 261 -30.52 2.76 -6.78
N THR A 262 -31.17 1.60 -6.85
CA THR A 262 -32.62 1.47 -6.63
C THR A 262 -33.00 1.92 -5.23
N GLU A 263 -32.31 1.41 -4.22
CA GLU A 263 -32.64 1.69 -2.83
C GLU A 263 -32.31 3.12 -2.41
N ILE A 264 -31.21 3.71 -2.90
CA ILE A 264 -30.92 5.14 -2.66
C ILE A 264 -32.00 6.04 -3.27
N ASN A 265 -32.42 5.76 -4.51
CA ASN A 265 -33.46 6.54 -5.18
C ASN A 265 -34.84 6.37 -4.50
N ASN A 266 -35.11 5.22 -3.88
CA ASN A 266 -36.32 4.98 -3.10
C ASN A 266 -36.29 5.63 -1.71
N ALA A 267 -35.11 5.88 -1.14
CA ALA A 267 -34.91 6.41 0.20
C ALA A 267 -35.32 7.89 0.38
N ASN A 268 -35.80 8.57 -0.69
CA ASN A 268 -36.28 9.95 -0.68
C ASN A 268 -35.26 10.95 -0.08
N LEU A 269 -33.97 10.77 -0.38
CA LEU A 269 -32.89 11.66 0.07
C LEU A 269 -32.79 12.99 -0.71
N GLU A 270 -33.71 13.22 -1.66
CA GLU A 270 -33.59 14.24 -2.73
C GLU A 270 -32.23 14.22 -3.44
N LEU A 271 -31.71 13.01 -3.60
CA LEU A 271 -30.49 12.67 -4.31
C LEU A 271 -30.88 11.77 -5.48
N GLU A 272 -30.22 11.94 -6.61
CA GLU A 272 -30.36 11.01 -7.74
C GLU A 272 -29.07 10.19 -7.82
N ALA A 273 -29.18 8.90 -7.51
CA ALA A 273 -28.14 7.91 -7.73
C ALA A 273 -28.29 7.33 -9.14
N PHE A 274 -27.18 7.04 -9.80
CA PHE A 274 -27.16 6.40 -11.10
C PHE A 274 -25.98 5.42 -11.22
N GLU A 275 -26.13 4.44 -12.09
CA GLU A 275 -25.05 3.52 -12.44
C GLU A 275 -24.03 4.22 -13.35
N SER A 276 -22.80 4.33 -12.87
CA SER A 276 -21.65 4.71 -13.68
C SER A 276 -20.96 3.45 -14.23
N SER A 277 -20.08 3.62 -15.21
CA SER A 277 -19.20 2.53 -15.65
C SER A 277 -18.33 2.01 -14.50
N ASN A 278 -17.90 0.73 -14.61
CA ASN A 278 -16.89 0.10 -13.75
C ASN A 278 -17.32 -0.04 -12.27
N SER A 279 -18.52 -0.57 -12.01
CA SER A 279 -18.95 -0.95 -10.65
C SER A 279 -19.15 0.24 -9.70
N VAL A 280 -19.51 1.41 -10.24
CA VAL A 280 -19.63 2.65 -9.49
C VAL A 280 -21.07 3.15 -9.48
N VAL A 281 -21.54 3.52 -8.29
CA VAL A 281 -22.73 4.32 -8.07
C VAL A 281 -22.31 5.78 -8.04
N GLY A 282 -22.77 6.56 -9.03
CA GLY A 282 -22.57 7.99 -9.09
C GLY A 282 -23.77 8.75 -8.53
N PHE A 283 -23.55 10.01 -8.15
CA PHE A 283 -24.61 10.91 -7.70
C PHE A 283 -24.68 12.15 -8.59
N VAL A 284 -25.88 12.49 -9.05
CA VAL A 284 -26.09 13.75 -9.77
C VAL A 284 -26.05 14.89 -8.76
N ASP A 285 -25.19 15.86 -9.05
CA ASP A 285 -24.98 17.07 -8.24
C ASP A 285 -26.31 17.81 -8.00
N SER A 286 -26.79 17.77 -6.76
CA SER A 286 -27.45 18.93 -6.19
C SER A 286 -26.38 19.66 -5.39
N SER A 287 -26.04 20.87 -5.80
CA SER A 287 -24.93 21.72 -5.31
C SER A 287 -25.14 22.19 -3.86
N ALA A 288 -25.54 21.27 -3.00
CA ALA A 288 -26.23 21.39 -1.74
C ALA A 288 -26.06 20.11 -0.90
N ALA A 289 -25.93 18.93 -1.49
CA ALA A 289 -25.81 17.70 -0.71
C ALA A 289 -24.36 17.47 -0.26
N ALA A 290 -24.01 17.74 1.02
CA ALA A 290 -22.85 17.06 1.59
C ALA A 290 -23.28 15.62 1.86
N VAL A 291 -23.07 14.77 0.86
CA VAL A 291 -23.28 13.34 1.00
C VAL A 291 -22.09 12.76 1.73
N THR A 292 -22.38 12.26 2.93
CA THR A 292 -21.43 11.46 3.69
C THR A 292 -21.85 10.02 3.49
N VAL A 293 -20.93 9.20 2.97
CA VAL A 293 -21.07 7.76 3.06
C VAL A 293 -20.30 7.30 4.29
N GLY A 294 -21.01 6.76 5.28
CA GLY A 294 -20.38 6.18 6.47
C GLY A 294 -19.43 5.05 6.06
N THR A 295 -18.33 4.84 6.79
CA THR A 295 -17.41 3.74 6.51
C THR A 295 -18.16 2.43 6.51
N ALA A 296 -18.29 1.81 5.35
CA ALA A 296 -18.68 0.42 5.24
C ALA A 296 -17.43 -0.45 5.14
N VAL A 297 -17.62 -1.62 5.70
CA VAL A 297 -16.71 -2.74 5.87
C VAL A 297 -16.67 -3.50 4.53
N GLY A 298 -15.55 -4.16 4.21
CA GLY A 298 -15.40 -5.20 3.18
C GLY A 298 -15.65 -4.83 1.71
N ALA A 299 -16.86 -4.35 1.41
CA ALA A 299 -17.55 -4.50 0.14
C ALA A 299 -17.80 -3.21 -0.66
N ILE A 300 -17.59 -2.02 -0.08
CA ILE A 300 -17.64 -0.77 -0.83
C ILE A 300 -16.49 0.17 -0.47
N ASP A 301 -16.10 1.01 -1.43
CA ASP A 301 -15.22 2.16 -1.20
C ASP A 301 -15.95 3.46 -1.56
N VAL A 302 -15.60 4.55 -0.88
CA VAL A 302 -16.21 5.87 -1.08
C VAL A 302 -15.15 6.85 -1.58
N PHE A 303 -15.44 7.55 -2.67
CA PHE A 303 -14.48 8.45 -3.30
C PHE A 303 -15.08 9.77 -3.75
N GLY A 304 -14.22 10.76 -3.99
CA GLY A 304 -14.60 12.09 -4.43
C GLY A 304 -15.06 13.00 -3.28
N THR A 305 -15.42 14.22 -3.62
CA THR A 305 -16.02 15.18 -2.69
C THR A 305 -17.39 15.60 -3.22
N ALA A 306 -18.31 15.91 -2.31
CA ALA A 306 -19.51 16.64 -2.68
C ALA A 306 -19.13 17.95 -3.39
N GLY A 307 -19.84 18.28 -4.47
CA GLY A 307 -19.69 19.52 -5.23
C GLY A 307 -20.25 20.75 -4.52
#